data_AF-A0A927SZF9-F1
#
_entry.id   AF-A0A927SZF9-F1
#
_cell.length_a   1.000
_cell.length_b   1.000
_cell.length_c   1.000
_cell.angle_alpha   90.00
_cell.angle_beta   90.00
_cell.angle_gamma   90.00
#
_symmetry.space_group_name_H-M   'P 1'
#
loop_
_entity.id
_entity.type
_entity.pdbx_description
1 polymer ?
#
loop_
_entity_poly.entity_id
_entity_poly.type
_entity_poly.pdbx_seq_one_letter_code
_entity_poly.pdbx_strand_id
1 'polypeptide(L)'
;MMDLKSLSEDELSEIYVMAVDLIWRFSLESAKNSPRTDEKVRKYALKNYAQRVPIDLNEIKDGKFVKFLFECKELHNRAIEDRNALIRNAFSVFDEETKSVFESFMFEAENWRVKFTDEENYTWIEVYDSNSYVKYLLLKDAHGIPTLNEDNTITFTEMFRADDGRFVINGLSENYVDDTKETVSMSFTWAKSHVTLYSAMCALLFSWQDSPFEDIRSVCMEIRFKSEMSDSKYLNEKEKSLLPLITEITNISNWHFAFEGGENSKHHSYGLLKSRALELGYHKIVKLLTKMETTAPTSFAFRRNVDQVSLLLSNKKYEPLLRGIYNELTESQSEYPERVCENADAGTLKSIKGRITKLMHENGYSGKYPEYTKYSQIKAPRLLTSYGQSYVIANEKRVQSIVRFSMEDTVESDSVILSARCSGAALKKDETPDDLFGMSFDAKGKRWTSSISKEISLKESYNEDLTLTVSAAIKKAQMSKLTKRERELNVKQYSKWRLFLYIFVFAGGFFGIFFTICFSLLMFLLIWLMDGWQMALEVFTGFPWLFTLAFCWIAFGGAMGVVMCLAARK
;
A
#
# COMPACT_ATOMS: atom_id res chain seq x y z
N MET A 1 17.11 -44.66 -13.87
CA MET A 1 16.95 -43.23 -13.56
C MET A 1 15.47 -42.99 -13.83
N MET A 2 14.71 -42.60 -12.83
CA MET A 2 13.25 -42.44 -12.96
C MET A 2 12.95 -41.51 -14.13
N ASP A 3 11.99 -41.87 -14.98
CA ASP A 3 11.65 -41.06 -16.15
C ASP A 3 10.75 -39.90 -15.71
N LEU A 4 11.36 -38.78 -15.33
CA LEU A 4 10.64 -37.57 -14.92
C LEU A 4 9.70 -37.04 -16.02
N LYS A 5 9.84 -37.48 -17.28
CA LYS A 5 8.98 -37.08 -18.40
C LYS A 5 7.63 -37.79 -18.41
N SER A 6 7.46 -38.86 -17.63
CA SER A 6 6.19 -39.59 -17.55
C SER A 6 5.26 -39.08 -16.45
N LEU A 7 5.68 -38.09 -15.67
CA LEU A 7 4.88 -37.48 -14.61
C LEU A 7 3.89 -36.47 -15.20
N SER A 8 2.72 -36.35 -14.57
CA SER A 8 1.78 -35.26 -14.84
C SER A 8 2.35 -33.90 -14.41
N GLU A 9 1.77 -32.82 -14.92
CA GLU A 9 2.20 -31.44 -14.60
C GLU A 9 2.03 -31.10 -13.11
N ASP A 10 0.97 -31.60 -12.47
CA ASP A 10 0.72 -31.45 -11.04
C ASP A 10 1.80 -32.17 -10.22
N GLU A 11 2.12 -33.41 -10.59
CA GLU A 11 3.17 -34.19 -9.94
C GLU A 11 4.56 -33.53 -10.11
N LEU A 12 4.84 -32.99 -11.29
CA LEU A 12 6.05 -32.21 -11.58
C LEU A 12 6.10 -30.93 -10.74
N SER A 13 4.97 -30.25 -10.54
CA SER A 13 4.87 -29.01 -9.75
C SER A 13 5.14 -29.27 -8.26
N GLU A 14 4.62 -30.34 -7.68
CA GLU A 14 4.91 -30.72 -6.29
C GLU A 14 6.40 -31.05 -6.07
N ILE A 15 7.02 -31.76 -7.02
CA ILE A 15 8.45 -32.07 -6.98
C ILE A 15 9.29 -30.81 -7.17
N TYR A 16 8.85 -29.88 -8.04
CA TYR A 16 9.51 -28.60 -8.25
C TYR A 16 9.55 -27.75 -6.98
N VAL A 17 8.42 -27.63 -6.26
CA VAL A 17 8.34 -26.88 -5.00
C VAL A 17 9.35 -27.42 -3.98
N MET A 18 9.44 -28.75 -3.84
CA MET A 18 10.47 -29.38 -3.02
C MET A 18 11.87 -29.01 -3.53
N ALA A 19 12.13 -29.15 -4.83
CA ALA A 19 13.44 -28.89 -5.41
C ALA A 19 13.92 -27.46 -5.18
N VAL A 20 13.04 -26.47 -5.34
CA VAL A 20 13.35 -25.05 -5.10
C VAL A 20 13.63 -24.77 -3.62
N ASP A 21 12.80 -25.28 -2.68
CA ASP A 21 13.07 -25.11 -1.24
C ASP A 21 14.43 -25.69 -0.87
N LEU A 22 14.75 -26.90 -1.34
CA LEU A 22 16.02 -27.55 -1.00
C LEU A 22 17.22 -26.84 -1.63
N ILE A 23 17.12 -26.39 -2.89
CA ILE A 23 18.17 -25.60 -3.55
C ILE A 23 18.43 -24.31 -2.77
N TRP A 24 17.37 -23.59 -2.40
CA TRP A 24 17.49 -22.32 -1.67
C TRP A 24 18.00 -22.51 -0.24
N ARG A 25 17.40 -23.43 0.52
CA ARG A 25 17.70 -23.71 1.93
C ARG A 25 19.15 -24.15 2.17
N PHE A 26 19.71 -24.89 1.22
CA PHE A 26 21.10 -25.36 1.27
C PHE A 26 22.05 -24.50 0.43
N SER A 27 21.56 -23.40 -0.16
CA SER A 27 22.32 -22.47 -0.99
C SER A 27 23.11 -23.18 -2.09
N LEU A 28 22.44 -24.08 -2.81
CA LEU A 28 23.06 -24.89 -3.86
C LEU A 28 23.22 -24.06 -5.13
N GLU A 29 24.45 -23.75 -5.51
CA GLU A 29 24.75 -22.90 -6.68
C GLU A 29 24.81 -23.70 -7.99
N SER A 30 25.05 -25.01 -7.93
CA SER A 30 25.14 -25.86 -9.13
C SER A 30 24.80 -27.31 -8.86
N ALA A 31 24.61 -28.11 -9.92
CA ALA A 31 24.41 -29.56 -9.82
C ALA A 31 25.65 -30.34 -9.32
N LYS A 32 26.84 -29.72 -9.29
CA LYS A 32 28.07 -30.34 -8.78
C LYS A 32 28.26 -29.98 -7.31
N ASN A 33 28.14 -30.96 -6.42
CA ASN A 33 28.35 -30.78 -4.99
C ASN A 33 29.16 -31.91 -4.38
N SER A 34 29.68 -31.66 -3.16
CA SER A 34 30.37 -32.69 -2.40
C SER A 34 29.40 -33.83 -2.02
N PRO A 35 29.86 -35.09 -1.95
CA PRO A 35 29.03 -36.23 -1.51
C PRO A 35 28.37 -36.02 -0.15
N ARG A 36 29.07 -35.31 0.76
CA ARG A 36 28.57 -34.97 2.09
C ARG A 36 27.39 -33.99 2.05
N THR A 37 27.42 -33.04 1.11
CA THR A 37 26.31 -32.11 0.88
C THR A 37 25.11 -32.86 0.30
N ASP A 38 25.33 -33.72 -0.68
CA ASP A 38 24.28 -34.53 -1.33
C ASP A 38 23.52 -35.41 -0.32
N GLU A 39 24.26 -36.12 0.53
CA GLU A 39 23.69 -36.97 1.60
C GLU A 39 22.88 -36.14 2.61
N LYS A 40 23.37 -34.96 2.98
CA LYS A 40 22.69 -34.06 3.92
C LYS A 40 21.36 -33.56 3.36
N VAL A 41 21.35 -33.14 2.10
CA VAL A 41 20.15 -32.66 1.40
C VAL A 41 19.13 -33.80 1.25
N ARG A 42 19.57 -35.00 0.83
CA ARG A 42 18.72 -36.18 0.69
C ARG A 42 18.06 -36.61 2.00
N LYS A 43 18.82 -36.69 3.09
CA LYS A 43 18.28 -37.00 4.43
C LYS A 43 17.21 -36.01 4.86
N TYR A 44 17.41 -34.73 4.56
CA TYR A 44 16.41 -33.70 4.84
C TYR A 44 15.16 -33.86 3.96
N ALA A 45 15.34 -34.15 2.68
CA ALA A 45 14.23 -34.38 1.75
C ALA A 45 13.37 -35.57 2.20
N LEU A 46 14.00 -36.72 2.50
CA LEU A 46 13.31 -37.92 2.98
C LEU A 46 12.51 -37.68 4.26
N LYS A 47 13.04 -36.83 5.16
CA LYS A 47 12.35 -36.51 6.43
C LYS A 47 11.13 -35.62 6.23
N ASN A 48 11.19 -34.65 5.32
CA ASN A 48 10.19 -33.57 5.25
C ASN A 48 9.24 -33.66 4.04
N TYR A 49 9.63 -34.38 2.98
CA TYR A 49 8.92 -34.38 1.71
C TYR A 49 8.51 -35.78 1.23
N ALA A 50 9.04 -36.88 1.79
CA ALA A 50 8.76 -38.23 1.28
C ALA A 50 7.27 -38.64 1.26
N GLN A 51 6.42 -38.00 2.08
CA GLN A 51 4.97 -38.25 2.10
C GLN A 51 4.17 -37.26 1.24
N ARG A 52 4.83 -36.24 0.69
CA ARG A 52 4.20 -35.10 -0.01
C ARG A 52 4.52 -35.05 -1.49
N VAL A 53 5.50 -35.83 -1.96
CA VAL A 53 5.87 -35.88 -3.36
C VAL A 53 5.45 -37.23 -3.95
N PRO A 54 5.02 -37.29 -5.21
CA PRO A 54 4.45 -38.49 -5.84
C PRO A 54 5.52 -39.50 -6.29
N ILE A 55 6.74 -39.41 -5.74
CA ILE A 55 7.89 -40.22 -6.13
C ILE A 55 8.58 -40.83 -4.91
N ASP A 56 9.13 -42.04 -5.07
CA ASP A 56 9.95 -42.63 -4.02
C ASP A 56 11.37 -42.05 -4.02
N LEU A 57 11.58 -41.07 -3.15
CA LEU A 57 12.88 -40.43 -2.96
C LEU A 57 13.98 -41.41 -2.52
N ASN A 58 13.64 -42.61 -2.02
CA ASN A 58 14.64 -43.61 -1.65
C ASN A 58 15.35 -44.22 -2.87
N GLU A 59 14.71 -44.24 -4.04
CA GLU A 59 15.28 -44.78 -5.28
C GLU A 59 16.40 -43.90 -5.86
N ILE A 60 16.50 -42.65 -5.40
CA ILE A 60 17.51 -41.69 -5.84
C ILE A 60 18.81 -41.95 -5.06
N LYS A 61 19.82 -42.45 -5.78
CA LYS A 61 21.12 -42.84 -5.20
C LYS A 61 21.91 -41.65 -4.66
N ASP A 62 22.69 -41.92 -3.60
CA ASP A 62 23.64 -40.97 -3.03
C ASP A 62 24.67 -40.49 -4.08
N GLY A 63 25.00 -39.20 -4.03
CA GLY A 63 25.86 -38.51 -4.98
C GLY A 63 25.13 -38.08 -6.27
N LYS A 64 23.82 -38.30 -6.37
CA LYS A 64 22.99 -37.89 -7.51
C LYS A 64 21.75 -37.10 -7.09
N PHE A 65 21.51 -36.89 -5.80
CA PHE A 65 20.29 -36.26 -5.31
C PHE A 65 20.21 -34.79 -5.69
N VAL A 66 21.29 -34.02 -5.50
CA VAL A 66 21.33 -32.61 -5.90
C VAL A 66 21.21 -32.47 -7.42
N LYS A 67 21.85 -33.36 -8.19
CA LYS A 67 21.69 -33.37 -9.65
C LYS A 67 20.23 -33.58 -10.04
N PHE A 68 19.54 -34.50 -9.36
CA PHE A 68 18.12 -34.74 -9.53
C PHE A 68 17.27 -33.48 -9.24
N LEU A 69 17.56 -32.71 -8.18
CA LEU A 69 16.84 -31.47 -7.88
C LEU A 69 16.96 -30.44 -9.02
N PHE A 70 18.16 -30.27 -9.57
CA PHE A 70 18.38 -29.39 -10.73
C PHE A 70 17.70 -29.93 -11.99
N GLU A 71 17.72 -31.24 -12.22
CA GLU A 71 16.97 -31.86 -13.33
C GLU A 71 15.46 -31.62 -13.20
N CYS A 72 14.88 -31.71 -12.00
CA CYS A 72 13.48 -31.40 -11.75
C CYS A 72 13.16 -29.92 -12.03
N LYS A 73 14.01 -29.01 -11.54
CA LYS A 73 13.89 -27.57 -11.82
C LYS A 73 13.90 -27.27 -13.32
N GLU A 74 14.85 -27.87 -14.05
CA GLU A 74 14.99 -27.70 -15.51
C GLU A 74 13.79 -28.29 -16.27
N LEU A 75 13.31 -29.48 -15.89
CA LEU A 75 12.15 -30.11 -16.52
C LEU A 75 10.88 -29.29 -16.32
N HIS A 76 10.63 -28.82 -15.10
CA HIS A 76 9.48 -27.97 -14.81
C HIS A 76 9.56 -26.63 -15.55
N ASN A 77 10.73 -25.98 -15.57
CA ASN A 77 10.93 -24.75 -16.34
C ASN A 77 10.65 -24.94 -17.83
N ARG A 78 11.12 -26.06 -18.43
CA ARG A 78 10.80 -26.37 -19.84
C ARG A 78 9.32 -26.65 -20.07
N ALA A 79 8.67 -27.36 -19.17
CA ALA A 79 7.23 -27.59 -19.27
C ALA A 79 6.45 -26.27 -19.24
N ILE A 80 6.83 -25.33 -18.36
CA ILE A 80 6.27 -23.97 -18.34
C ILE A 80 6.57 -23.23 -19.66
N GLU A 81 7.80 -23.30 -20.17
CA GLU A 81 8.18 -22.65 -21.43
C GLU A 81 7.36 -23.20 -22.62
N ASP A 82 7.22 -24.52 -22.73
CA ASP A 82 6.44 -25.20 -23.76
C ASP A 82 4.95 -24.84 -23.66
N ARG A 83 4.38 -24.88 -22.44
CA ARG A 83 2.99 -24.45 -22.17
C ARG A 83 2.77 -22.99 -22.55
N ASN A 84 3.63 -22.10 -22.09
CA ASN A 84 3.54 -20.68 -22.40
C ASN A 84 3.69 -20.41 -23.90
N ALA A 85 4.51 -21.19 -24.61
CA ALA A 85 4.62 -21.12 -26.07
C ALA A 85 3.32 -21.55 -26.77
N LEU A 86 2.64 -22.60 -26.29
CA LEU A 86 1.33 -23.02 -26.81
C LEU A 86 0.26 -21.95 -26.60
N ILE A 87 0.16 -21.38 -25.39
CA ILE A 87 -0.77 -20.31 -25.07
C ILE A 87 -0.50 -19.08 -25.96
N ARG A 88 0.78 -18.66 -26.08
CA ARG A 88 1.17 -17.55 -26.97
C ARG A 88 0.81 -17.80 -28.42
N ASN A 89 0.96 -19.04 -28.89
CA ASN A 89 0.54 -19.41 -30.23
C ASN A 89 -0.99 -19.28 -30.40
N ALA A 90 -1.77 -19.69 -29.40
CA ALA A 90 -3.24 -19.62 -29.44
C ALA A 90 -3.76 -18.19 -29.60
N PHE A 91 -3.18 -17.21 -28.90
CA PHE A 91 -3.57 -15.80 -29.01
C PHE A 91 -2.74 -15.01 -30.04
N SER A 92 -1.79 -15.63 -30.75
CA SER A 92 -0.93 -14.96 -31.75
C SER A 92 -1.70 -14.34 -32.92
N VAL A 93 -2.94 -14.78 -33.14
CA VAL A 93 -3.85 -14.32 -34.19
C VAL A 93 -4.52 -12.97 -33.88
N PHE A 94 -4.50 -12.53 -32.63
CA PHE A 94 -5.05 -11.23 -32.24
C PHE A 94 -4.06 -10.10 -32.55
N ASP A 95 -4.51 -8.85 -32.44
CA ASP A 95 -3.60 -7.70 -32.53
C ASP A 95 -2.69 -7.61 -31.30
N GLU A 96 -1.57 -6.90 -31.41
CA GLU A 96 -0.56 -6.78 -30.34
C GLU A 96 -1.11 -6.27 -29.00
N GLU A 97 -2.14 -5.42 -29.03
CA GLU A 97 -2.75 -4.88 -27.81
C GLU A 97 -3.54 -5.97 -27.09
N THR A 98 -4.35 -6.71 -27.83
CA THR A 98 -5.08 -7.87 -27.32
C THR A 98 -4.14 -8.97 -26.84
N LYS A 99 -3.03 -9.24 -27.54
CA LYS A 99 -2.00 -10.18 -27.08
C LYS A 99 -1.42 -9.77 -25.73
N SER A 100 -1.06 -8.49 -25.57
CA SER A 100 -0.54 -7.98 -24.30
C SER A 100 -1.55 -8.13 -23.16
N VAL A 101 -2.86 -7.94 -23.41
CA VAL A 101 -3.90 -8.22 -22.40
C VAL A 101 -3.92 -9.71 -22.03
N PHE A 102 -3.89 -10.60 -23.01
CA PHE A 102 -3.84 -12.03 -22.76
C PHE A 102 -2.58 -12.46 -22.00
N GLU A 103 -1.43 -11.86 -22.30
CA GLU A 103 -0.20 -12.14 -21.55
C GLU A 103 -0.33 -11.76 -20.08
N SER A 104 -0.82 -10.57 -19.76
CA SER A 104 -1.08 -10.19 -18.37
C SER A 104 -2.14 -11.08 -17.71
N PHE A 105 -3.24 -11.38 -18.42
CA PHE A 105 -4.34 -12.20 -17.92
C PHE A 105 -3.94 -13.67 -17.65
N MET A 106 -3.09 -14.25 -18.50
CA MET A 106 -2.70 -15.66 -18.42
C MET A 106 -1.46 -15.88 -17.54
N PHE A 107 -0.55 -14.91 -17.44
CA PHE A 107 0.76 -15.13 -16.81
C PHE A 107 1.05 -14.25 -15.58
N GLU A 108 0.48 -13.04 -15.49
CA GLU A 108 0.84 -12.06 -14.46
C GLU A 108 -0.24 -11.90 -13.39
N ALA A 109 -1.50 -12.15 -13.74
CA ALA A 109 -2.60 -12.00 -12.83
C ALA A 109 -2.61 -13.17 -11.83
N GLU A 110 -2.17 -12.90 -10.60
CA GLU A 110 -2.89 -13.48 -9.46
C GLU A 110 -4.35 -13.03 -9.66
N ASN A 111 -5.22 -13.92 -10.13
CA ASN A 111 -6.58 -13.59 -10.58
C ASN A 111 -7.57 -13.46 -9.40
N TRP A 112 -7.17 -12.74 -8.36
CA TRP A 112 -7.99 -12.52 -7.15
C TRP A 112 -9.16 -11.55 -7.37
N ARG A 113 -9.32 -11.00 -8.59
CA ARG A 113 -10.30 -9.94 -8.90
C ARG A 113 -10.84 -9.92 -10.33
N VAL A 114 -10.91 -11.08 -11.01
CA VAL A 114 -11.48 -11.09 -12.37
C VAL A 114 -12.99 -10.88 -12.29
N LYS A 115 -13.48 -9.76 -12.84
CA LYS A 115 -14.92 -9.48 -12.97
C LYS A 115 -15.40 -9.79 -14.38
N PHE A 116 -16.53 -10.49 -14.45
CA PHE A 116 -17.23 -10.78 -15.70
C PHE A 116 -18.50 -9.96 -15.78
N THR A 117 -18.66 -9.19 -16.85
CA THR A 117 -19.92 -8.48 -17.15
C THR A 117 -20.43 -8.96 -18.49
N ASP A 118 -21.60 -9.61 -18.50
CA ASP A 118 -22.23 -10.11 -19.71
C ASP A 118 -23.19 -9.05 -20.28
N GLU A 119 -22.93 -8.67 -21.53
CA GLU A 119 -23.82 -7.91 -22.40
C GLU A 119 -24.21 -8.81 -23.59
N GLU A 120 -25.38 -8.60 -24.22
CA GLU A 120 -26.03 -9.56 -25.15
C GLU A 120 -25.12 -10.47 -26.01
N ASN A 121 -24.02 -9.95 -26.56
CA ASN A 121 -23.08 -10.73 -27.39
C ASN A 121 -21.61 -10.66 -26.92
N TYR A 122 -21.33 -9.99 -25.80
CA TYR A 122 -19.98 -9.73 -25.31
C TYR A 122 -19.87 -9.96 -23.81
N THR A 123 -18.85 -10.70 -23.41
CA THR A 123 -18.43 -10.78 -22.01
C THR A 123 -17.21 -9.88 -21.83
N TRP A 124 -17.33 -8.91 -20.92
CA TRP A 124 -16.22 -8.05 -20.50
C TRP A 124 -15.51 -8.68 -19.32
N ILE A 125 -14.20 -8.84 -19.46
CA ILE A 125 -13.32 -9.33 -18.40
C ILE A 125 -12.42 -8.17 -17.95
N GLU A 126 -12.57 -7.72 -16.71
CA GLU A 126 -11.64 -6.75 -16.11
C GLU A 126 -10.33 -7.48 -15.77
N VAL A 127 -9.27 -7.19 -16.54
CA VAL A 127 -7.94 -7.83 -16.40
C VAL A 127 -7.03 -7.02 -15.49
N TYR A 128 -7.19 -5.70 -15.51
CA TYR A 128 -6.41 -4.80 -14.67
C TYR A 128 -7.21 -3.54 -14.34
N ASP A 129 -7.19 -3.15 -13.06
CA ASP A 129 -7.87 -1.98 -12.54
C ASP A 129 -6.90 -1.11 -11.71
N SER A 130 -6.66 0.13 -12.16
CA SER A 130 -6.00 1.17 -11.36
C SER A 130 -6.76 2.50 -11.37
N ASN A 131 -6.25 3.48 -10.63
CA ASN A 131 -6.91 4.79 -10.53
C ASN A 131 -6.93 5.55 -11.86
N SER A 132 -6.01 5.25 -12.78
CA SER A 132 -5.79 6.02 -14.01
C SER A 132 -6.18 5.27 -15.29
N TYR A 133 -6.40 3.96 -15.23
CA TYR A 133 -6.94 3.21 -16.35
C TYR A 133 -7.48 1.85 -15.90
N VAL A 134 -8.40 1.32 -16.71
CA VAL A 134 -8.91 -0.04 -16.58
C VAL A 134 -8.73 -0.75 -17.92
N LYS A 135 -8.20 -1.97 -17.88
CA LYS A 135 -7.93 -2.82 -19.05
C LYS A 135 -8.94 -3.96 -19.05
N TYR A 136 -9.71 -4.04 -20.12
CA TYR A 136 -10.69 -5.08 -20.34
C TYR A 136 -10.30 -5.99 -21.50
N LEU A 137 -10.69 -7.25 -21.39
CA LEU A 137 -10.73 -8.19 -22.48
C LEU A 137 -12.20 -8.45 -22.84
N LEU A 138 -12.59 -8.08 -24.05
CA LEU A 138 -13.94 -8.33 -24.57
C LEU A 138 -13.94 -9.64 -25.31
N LEU A 139 -14.72 -10.60 -24.84
CA LEU A 139 -14.92 -11.89 -25.48
C LEU A 139 -16.27 -11.90 -26.19
N LYS A 140 -16.29 -12.26 -27.47
CA LYS A 140 -17.54 -12.40 -28.24
C LYS A 140 -18.10 -13.81 -28.15
N ASP A 141 -19.42 -13.90 -28.00
CA ASP A 141 -20.18 -15.15 -27.92
C ASP A 141 -19.63 -16.09 -26.85
N ALA A 142 -19.21 -15.56 -25.70
CA ALA A 142 -18.53 -16.35 -24.69
C ALA A 142 -19.49 -17.33 -23.98
N HIS A 143 -18.99 -18.52 -23.66
CA HIS A 143 -19.72 -19.58 -22.96
C HIS A 143 -18.86 -20.17 -21.85
N GLY A 144 -19.50 -20.75 -20.84
CA GLY A 144 -18.81 -21.35 -19.70
C GLY A 144 -18.21 -20.32 -18.74
N ILE A 145 -18.74 -19.10 -18.73
CA ILE A 145 -18.30 -18.04 -17.81
C ILE A 145 -18.55 -18.50 -16.37
N PRO A 146 -17.51 -18.55 -15.52
CA PRO A 146 -17.64 -19.00 -14.15
C PRO A 146 -18.44 -17.99 -13.33
N THR A 147 -19.28 -18.48 -12.42
CA THR A 147 -19.91 -17.64 -11.40
C THR A 147 -18.97 -17.58 -10.20
N LEU A 148 -18.32 -16.44 -9.98
CA LEU A 148 -17.39 -16.25 -8.86
C LEU A 148 -18.06 -15.53 -7.69
N ASN A 149 -17.74 -15.95 -6.48
CA ASN A 149 -17.91 -15.14 -5.27
C ASN A 149 -16.59 -14.48 -4.87
N GLU A 150 -16.61 -13.60 -3.87
CA GLU A 150 -15.44 -12.83 -3.42
C GLU A 150 -14.32 -13.70 -2.84
N ASP A 151 -14.63 -14.94 -2.49
CA ASP A 151 -13.70 -15.89 -1.89
C ASP A 151 -13.03 -16.80 -2.95
N ASN A 152 -13.39 -16.65 -4.23
CA ASN A 152 -12.82 -17.42 -5.34
C ASN A 152 -11.63 -16.72 -6.02
N THR A 153 -10.57 -17.47 -6.32
CA THR A 153 -9.55 -17.12 -7.32
C THR A 153 -9.62 -18.06 -8.51
N ILE A 154 -9.31 -17.57 -9.72
CA ILE A 154 -9.22 -18.44 -10.91
C ILE A 154 -7.81 -18.43 -11.48
N THR A 155 -7.11 -19.56 -11.50
CA THR A 155 -5.84 -19.65 -12.23
C THR A 155 -6.08 -20.27 -13.60
N PHE A 156 -5.84 -19.52 -14.68
CA PHE A 156 -5.90 -20.07 -16.04
C PHE A 156 -4.56 -20.71 -16.41
N THR A 157 -4.61 -21.93 -16.93
CA THR A 157 -3.43 -22.76 -17.19
C THR A 157 -3.25 -23.11 -18.65
N GLU A 158 -4.31 -23.02 -19.46
CA GLU A 158 -4.26 -23.38 -20.87
C GLU A 158 -5.11 -22.45 -21.74
N MET A 159 -4.67 -22.28 -22.98
CA MET A 159 -5.46 -21.66 -24.04
C MET A 159 -5.14 -22.34 -25.36
N PHE A 160 -6.17 -22.67 -26.15
CA PHE A 160 -6.01 -23.24 -27.49
C PHE A 160 -7.19 -22.86 -28.39
N ARG A 161 -7.04 -23.15 -29.69
CA ARG A 161 -8.10 -23.01 -30.67
C ARG A 161 -8.68 -24.38 -31.00
N ALA A 162 -9.96 -24.57 -30.76
CA ALA A 162 -10.69 -25.80 -31.04
C ALA A 162 -10.98 -25.96 -32.55
N ASP A 163 -11.34 -27.18 -32.96
CA ASP A 163 -11.59 -27.55 -34.36
C ASP A 163 -12.77 -26.78 -34.98
N ASP A 164 -13.75 -26.36 -34.16
CA ASP A 164 -14.88 -25.53 -34.58
C ASP A 164 -14.50 -24.05 -34.79
N GLY A 165 -13.23 -23.71 -34.56
CA GLY A 165 -12.66 -22.40 -34.74
C GLY A 165 -12.77 -21.49 -33.52
N ARG A 166 -13.43 -21.92 -32.43
CA ARG A 166 -13.52 -21.18 -31.16
C ARG A 166 -12.20 -21.26 -30.40
N PHE A 167 -11.95 -20.26 -29.57
CA PHE A 167 -10.88 -20.27 -28.58
C PHE A 167 -11.43 -20.85 -27.29
N VAL A 168 -10.62 -21.64 -26.59
CA VAL A 168 -10.93 -22.23 -25.31
C VAL A 168 -9.84 -21.85 -24.32
N ILE A 169 -10.24 -21.39 -23.13
CA ILE A 169 -9.36 -21.12 -22.00
C ILE A 169 -9.78 -22.04 -20.86
N ASN A 170 -8.83 -22.78 -20.30
CA ASN A 170 -9.04 -23.65 -19.16
C ASN A 170 -8.27 -23.15 -17.93
N GLY A 171 -8.84 -23.41 -16.76
CA GLY A 171 -8.23 -23.07 -15.48
C GLY A 171 -8.89 -23.79 -14.31
N LEU A 172 -8.51 -23.34 -13.11
CA LEU A 172 -9.02 -23.83 -11.84
C LEU A 172 -9.54 -22.65 -11.02
N SER A 173 -10.79 -22.74 -10.57
CA SER A 173 -11.34 -21.88 -9.54
C SER A 173 -11.09 -22.50 -8.17
N GLU A 174 -10.48 -21.76 -7.25
CA GLU A 174 -10.21 -22.18 -5.88
C GLU A 174 -10.98 -21.28 -4.91
N ASN A 175 -11.75 -21.84 -3.98
CA ASN A 175 -12.38 -21.09 -2.91
C ASN A 175 -11.55 -21.18 -1.63
N TYR A 176 -11.08 -20.05 -1.09
CA TYR A 176 -10.19 -20.05 0.08
C TYR A 176 -10.87 -20.38 1.41
N VAL A 177 -12.20 -20.24 1.49
CA VAL A 177 -12.96 -20.51 2.72
C VAL A 177 -13.18 -22.01 2.89
N ASP A 178 -13.60 -22.67 1.82
CA ASP A 178 -13.99 -24.09 1.84
C ASP A 178 -12.93 -25.04 1.24
N ASP A 179 -11.79 -24.50 0.75
CA ASP A 179 -10.69 -25.24 0.10
C ASP A 179 -11.17 -26.14 -1.06
N THR A 180 -12.22 -25.69 -1.76
CA THR A 180 -12.78 -26.39 -2.92
C THR A 180 -12.13 -25.92 -4.21
N LYS A 181 -11.89 -26.86 -5.13
CA LYS A 181 -11.33 -26.59 -6.45
C LYS A 181 -12.27 -27.07 -7.53
N GLU A 182 -12.58 -26.20 -8.48
CA GLU A 182 -13.45 -26.49 -9.61
C GLU A 182 -12.74 -26.17 -10.92
N THR A 183 -12.90 -27.05 -11.92
CA THR A 183 -12.38 -26.78 -13.26
C THR A 183 -13.24 -25.73 -13.95
N VAL A 184 -12.59 -24.72 -14.53
CA VAL A 184 -13.23 -23.66 -15.31
C VAL A 184 -12.82 -23.83 -16.76
N SER A 185 -13.78 -23.80 -17.67
CA SER A 185 -13.54 -23.82 -19.11
C SER A 185 -14.44 -22.79 -19.79
N MET A 186 -13.82 -21.79 -20.40
CA MET A 186 -14.50 -20.75 -21.16
C MET A 186 -14.21 -20.92 -22.64
N SER A 187 -15.21 -20.66 -23.49
CA SER A 187 -15.01 -20.64 -24.94
C SER A 187 -15.59 -19.40 -25.59
N PHE A 188 -14.94 -18.87 -26.61
CA PHE A 188 -15.35 -17.65 -27.31
C PHE A 188 -14.93 -17.67 -28.78
N THR A 189 -15.55 -16.86 -29.63
CA THR A 189 -15.26 -16.83 -31.07
C THR A 189 -14.20 -15.80 -31.44
N TRP A 190 -14.08 -14.74 -30.63
CA TRP A 190 -13.20 -13.60 -30.88
C TRP A 190 -12.93 -12.85 -29.58
N ALA A 191 -11.79 -12.16 -29.52
CA ALA A 191 -11.42 -11.31 -28.40
C ALA A 191 -10.83 -9.99 -28.87
N LYS A 192 -10.98 -8.95 -28.04
CA LYS A 192 -10.32 -7.65 -28.25
C LYS A 192 -10.07 -6.93 -26.93
N SER A 193 -8.95 -6.23 -26.86
CA SER A 193 -8.67 -5.29 -25.78
C SER A 193 -9.58 -4.06 -25.82
N HIS A 194 -9.97 -3.59 -24.64
CA HIS A 194 -10.51 -2.26 -24.46
C HIS A 194 -9.83 -1.61 -23.27
N VAL A 195 -9.50 -0.33 -23.38
CA VAL A 195 -8.87 0.42 -22.31
C VAL A 195 -9.67 1.68 -22.08
N THR A 196 -10.11 1.85 -20.83
CA THR A 196 -10.73 3.09 -20.38
C THR A 196 -9.70 3.88 -19.60
N LEU A 197 -9.54 5.16 -19.93
CA LEU A 197 -8.54 6.04 -19.32
C LEU A 197 -9.21 7.04 -18.39
N TYR A 198 -8.63 7.23 -17.22
CA TYR A 198 -9.10 8.13 -16.18
C TYR A 198 -8.00 9.06 -15.71
N SER A 199 -8.40 10.16 -15.08
CA SER A 199 -7.48 11.09 -14.44
C SER A 199 -6.76 10.40 -13.28
N ALA A 200 -5.43 10.35 -13.34
CA ALA A 200 -4.61 9.83 -12.25
C ALA A 200 -4.68 10.69 -10.97
N MET A 201 -5.33 11.86 -11.02
CA MET A 201 -5.47 12.76 -9.88
C MET A 201 -6.34 12.18 -8.76
N CYS A 202 -7.17 11.17 -9.03
CA CYS A 202 -7.91 10.43 -7.99
C CYS A 202 -6.96 9.82 -6.94
N ALA A 203 -5.76 9.39 -7.35
CA ALA A 203 -4.74 8.83 -6.44
C ALA A 203 -4.33 9.78 -5.31
N LEU A 204 -4.54 11.09 -5.46
CA LEU A 204 -4.29 12.10 -4.42
C LEU A 204 -5.18 11.91 -3.18
N LEU A 205 -6.26 11.14 -3.25
CA LEU A 205 -7.17 10.96 -2.12
C LEU A 205 -6.84 9.73 -1.26
N PHE A 206 -6.01 8.82 -1.79
CA PHE A 206 -5.71 7.51 -1.21
C PHE A 206 -4.29 7.38 -0.66
N SER A 207 -3.53 8.48 -0.57
CA SER A 207 -2.17 8.40 -0.05
C SER A 207 -2.16 7.95 1.42
N TRP A 208 -1.55 6.79 1.65
CA TRP A 208 -1.36 6.19 2.97
C TRP A 208 -0.43 7.00 3.88
N GLN A 209 0.32 7.94 3.30
CA GLN A 209 1.21 8.86 3.97
C GLN A 209 0.71 10.28 3.71
N ASP A 210 0.27 11.00 4.76
CA ASP A 210 -0.12 12.42 4.69
C ASP A 210 1.10 13.30 4.30
N SER A 211 1.52 13.24 3.03
CA SER A 211 2.73 13.85 2.48
C SER A 211 2.47 14.33 1.04
N PRO A 212 2.70 15.62 0.71
CA PRO A 212 2.56 16.14 -0.65
C PRO A 212 3.50 15.47 -1.64
N PHE A 213 4.65 15.01 -1.17
CA PHE A 213 5.59 14.31 -2.04
C PHE A 213 5.04 12.95 -2.42
N GLU A 214 4.48 12.20 -1.46
CA GLU A 214 3.86 10.90 -1.75
C GLU A 214 2.57 11.04 -2.57
N ASP A 215 1.83 12.13 -2.39
CA ASP A 215 0.69 12.49 -3.25
C ASP A 215 1.14 12.63 -4.72
N ILE A 216 2.12 13.49 -5.00
CA ILE A 216 2.68 13.68 -6.36
C ILE A 216 3.24 12.36 -6.89
N ARG A 217 4.03 11.66 -6.07
CA ARG A 217 4.66 10.40 -6.44
C ARG A 217 3.61 9.35 -6.82
N SER A 218 2.46 9.30 -6.13
CA SER A 218 1.37 8.36 -6.45
C SER A 218 0.79 8.63 -7.84
N VAL A 219 0.53 9.90 -8.18
CA VAL A 219 0.11 10.28 -9.54
C VAL A 219 1.19 9.93 -10.57
N CYS A 220 2.46 10.18 -10.26
CA CYS A 220 3.58 9.80 -11.12
C CYS A 220 3.67 8.29 -11.33
N MET A 221 3.42 7.47 -10.30
CA MET A 221 3.41 6.01 -10.42
C MET A 221 2.31 5.53 -11.37
N GLU A 222 1.10 6.07 -11.23
CA GLU A 222 -0.04 5.75 -12.11
C GLU A 222 0.29 6.05 -13.59
N ILE A 223 0.82 7.24 -13.88
CA ILE A 223 1.20 7.62 -15.25
C ILE A 223 2.34 6.74 -15.77
N ARG A 224 3.32 6.42 -14.90
CA ARG A 224 4.43 5.53 -15.27
C ARG A 224 3.96 4.12 -15.59
N PHE A 225 3.08 3.53 -14.77
CA PHE A 225 2.51 2.22 -15.03
C PHE A 225 1.73 2.21 -16.35
N LYS A 226 0.91 3.24 -16.60
CA LYS A 226 0.23 3.43 -17.89
C LYS A 226 1.22 3.46 -19.07
N SER A 227 2.40 4.05 -18.88
CA SER A 227 3.45 4.11 -19.91
C SER A 227 4.11 2.75 -20.19
N GLU A 228 4.42 1.98 -19.13
CA GLU A 228 5.13 0.70 -19.21
C GLU A 228 4.22 -0.39 -19.83
N MET A 229 2.93 -0.36 -19.52
CA MET A 229 1.94 -1.35 -19.99
C MET A 229 1.48 -1.18 -21.44
N SER A 230 1.83 -0.07 -22.10
CA SER A 230 1.24 0.28 -23.41
C SER A 230 2.22 0.88 -24.40
N ASP A 231 3.53 0.76 -24.17
CA ASP A 231 4.57 1.46 -24.94
C ASP A 231 4.24 2.96 -25.14
N SER A 232 3.72 3.59 -24.07
CA SER A 232 3.28 4.98 -24.05
C SER A 232 2.11 5.35 -25.00
N LYS A 233 1.42 4.37 -25.58
CA LYS A 233 0.27 4.60 -26.48
C LYS A 233 -0.87 5.36 -25.81
N TYR A 234 -1.12 5.11 -24.52
CA TYR A 234 -2.21 5.75 -23.76
C TYR A 234 -1.82 7.05 -23.08
N LEU A 235 -0.59 7.51 -23.28
CA LEU A 235 -0.16 8.81 -22.79
C LEU A 235 -0.60 9.91 -23.76
N ASN A 236 -1.11 11.01 -23.22
CA ASN A 236 -1.23 12.24 -24.00
C ASN A 236 0.14 12.92 -24.17
N GLU A 237 0.23 13.92 -25.04
CA GLU A 237 1.50 14.59 -25.34
C GLU A 237 2.12 15.28 -24.12
N LYS A 238 1.30 15.80 -23.20
CA LYS A 238 1.77 16.42 -21.96
C LYS A 238 2.42 15.37 -21.05
N GLU A 239 1.78 14.22 -20.86
CA GLU A 239 2.34 13.11 -20.09
C GLU A 239 3.63 12.57 -20.71
N LYS A 240 3.69 12.40 -22.04
CA LYS A 240 4.92 11.98 -22.73
C LYS A 240 6.07 12.96 -22.47
N SER A 241 5.80 14.26 -22.50
CA SER A 241 6.80 15.29 -22.22
C SER A 241 7.27 15.28 -20.75
N LEU A 242 6.38 14.93 -19.82
CA LEU A 242 6.67 14.85 -18.38
C LEU A 242 7.29 13.52 -17.96
N LEU A 243 7.21 12.48 -18.81
CA LEU A 243 7.62 11.12 -18.47
C LEU A 243 9.04 11.04 -17.90
N PRO A 244 10.07 11.72 -18.44
CA PRO A 244 11.40 11.71 -17.85
C PRO A 244 11.41 12.19 -16.39
N LEU A 245 10.70 13.27 -16.06
CA LEU A 245 10.60 13.79 -14.70
C LEU A 245 9.78 12.85 -13.80
N ILE A 246 8.69 12.29 -14.33
CA ILE A 246 7.87 11.28 -13.65
C ILE A 246 8.74 10.07 -13.26
N THR A 247 9.61 9.59 -14.16
CA THR A 247 10.56 8.51 -13.89
C THR A 247 11.53 8.91 -12.77
N GLU A 248 12.09 10.13 -12.78
CA GLU A 248 12.96 10.60 -11.70
C GLU A 248 12.24 10.61 -10.34
N ILE A 249 10.98 11.07 -10.27
CA ILE A 249 10.19 11.13 -9.04
C ILE A 249 9.84 9.72 -8.52
N THR A 250 9.39 8.83 -9.40
CA THR A 250 9.02 7.45 -9.03
C THR A 250 10.22 6.63 -8.55
N ASN A 251 11.44 6.96 -8.99
CA ASN A 251 12.67 6.33 -8.51
C ASN A 251 13.09 6.76 -7.10
N ILE A 252 12.56 7.88 -6.58
CA ILE A 252 12.74 8.27 -5.17
C ILE A 252 11.80 7.42 -4.32
N SER A 253 12.19 6.18 -4.03
CA SER A 253 11.39 5.23 -3.27
C SER A 253 12.22 4.37 -2.32
N ASN A 254 11.58 3.99 -1.21
CA ASN A 254 12.07 2.94 -0.32
C ASN A 254 11.57 1.55 -0.72
N TRP A 255 10.66 1.48 -1.68
CA TRP A 255 10.03 0.24 -2.11
C TRP A 255 10.91 -0.40 -3.17
N HIS A 256 11.43 -1.57 -2.87
CA HIS A 256 12.13 -2.41 -3.82
C HIS A 256 11.14 -2.94 -4.88
N PHE A 257 10.80 -2.13 -5.88
CA PHE A 257 10.54 -2.68 -7.22
C PHE A 257 11.84 -3.22 -7.87
N ALA A 258 12.94 -3.23 -7.11
CA ALA A 258 14.19 -3.93 -7.40
C ALA A 258 14.07 -5.48 -7.39
N PHE A 259 12.87 -6.06 -7.27
CA PHE A 259 12.66 -7.49 -7.43
C PHE A 259 12.43 -7.94 -8.89
N GLU A 260 12.20 -7.01 -9.82
CA GLU A 260 12.07 -7.33 -11.26
C GLU A 260 13.30 -6.95 -12.11
N GLY A 261 14.28 -6.26 -11.52
CA GLY A 261 15.58 -6.04 -12.14
C GLY A 261 16.62 -6.91 -11.45
N GLY A 262 17.18 -7.89 -12.17
CA GLY A 262 18.40 -8.59 -11.74
C GLY A 262 19.57 -7.62 -11.47
N GLU A 263 20.77 -8.15 -11.24
CA GLU A 263 22.01 -7.45 -10.82
C GLU A 263 22.43 -6.16 -11.59
N ASN A 264 21.65 -5.74 -12.60
CA ASN A 264 21.78 -4.53 -13.40
C ASN A 264 20.80 -3.39 -13.02
N SER A 265 20.45 -3.20 -11.74
CA SER A 265 19.71 -1.99 -11.33
C SER A 265 20.54 -0.74 -11.66
N LYS A 266 20.25 -0.10 -12.79
CA LYS A 266 20.98 1.06 -13.31
C LYS A 266 20.96 2.17 -12.26
N HIS A 267 22.10 2.84 -12.08
CA HIS A 267 22.15 4.09 -11.32
C HIS A 267 21.05 5.04 -11.84
N HIS A 268 20.12 5.42 -10.96
CA HIS A 268 19.11 6.43 -11.28
C HIS A 268 19.79 7.79 -11.39
N SER A 269 19.40 8.60 -12.37
CA SER A 269 19.77 10.01 -12.46
C SER A 269 18.57 10.88 -12.12
N TYR A 270 18.80 12.03 -11.49
CA TYR A 270 17.79 13.00 -11.09
C TYR A 270 18.05 14.38 -11.72
N GLY A 271 18.44 14.41 -12.99
CA GLY A 271 18.91 15.62 -13.68
C GLY A 271 17.87 16.73 -13.72
N LEU A 272 16.63 16.41 -14.08
CA LEU A 272 15.54 17.38 -14.22
C LEU A 272 15.11 17.94 -12.85
N LEU A 273 14.94 17.05 -11.86
CA LEU A 273 14.57 17.46 -10.51
C LEU A 273 15.68 18.31 -9.87
N LYS A 274 16.96 17.97 -10.10
CA LYS A 274 18.10 18.80 -9.66
C LYS A 274 18.11 20.18 -10.33
N SER A 275 17.84 20.28 -11.63
CA SER A 275 17.77 21.59 -12.34
C SER A 275 16.70 22.49 -11.73
N ARG A 276 15.47 21.98 -11.60
CA ARG A 276 14.35 22.73 -11.02
C ARG A 276 14.61 23.12 -9.56
N ALA A 277 15.21 22.22 -8.77
CA ALA A 277 15.62 22.54 -7.42
C ALA A 277 16.70 23.63 -7.38
N LEU A 278 17.63 23.63 -8.33
CA LEU A 278 18.71 24.62 -8.42
C LEU A 278 18.19 26.01 -8.80
N GLU A 279 17.26 26.08 -9.76
CA GLU A 279 16.58 27.32 -10.17
C GLU A 279 15.89 28.02 -8.99
N LEU A 280 15.37 27.24 -8.03
CA LEU A 280 14.76 27.74 -6.80
C LEU A 280 15.76 27.93 -5.63
N GLY A 281 17.06 27.71 -5.85
CA GLY A 281 18.12 27.85 -4.83
C GLY A 281 18.15 26.73 -3.78
N TYR A 282 17.57 25.57 -4.06
CA TYR A 282 17.44 24.45 -3.10
C TYR A 282 18.63 23.48 -3.13
N HIS A 283 19.84 24.00 -2.89
CA HIS A 283 21.10 23.23 -2.93
C HIS A 283 21.12 21.98 -2.01
N LYS A 284 20.36 21.98 -0.92
CA LYS A 284 20.28 20.83 -0.01
C LYS A 284 19.61 19.62 -0.67
N ILE A 285 18.56 19.84 -1.46
CA ILE A 285 17.90 18.78 -2.23
C ILE A 285 18.86 18.26 -3.29
N VAL A 286 19.47 19.16 -4.07
CA VAL A 286 20.45 18.80 -5.11
C VAL A 286 21.55 17.91 -4.55
N LYS A 287 22.14 18.29 -3.40
CA LYS A 287 23.19 17.50 -2.74
C LYS A 287 22.72 16.10 -2.32
N LEU A 288 21.48 15.95 -1.87
CA LEU A 288 20.94 14.64 -1.48
C LEU A 288 20.65 13.77 -2.70
N LEU A 289 20.09 14.34 -3.75
CA LEU A 289 19.85 13.64 -5.02
C LEU A 289 21.19 13.14 -5.61
N THR A 290 22.23 13.99 -5.65
CA THR A 290 23.57 13.57 -6.11
C THR A 290 24.15 12.42 -5.29
N LYS A 291 23.95 12.43 -3.96
CA LYS A 291 24.36 11.30 -3.13
C LYS A 291 23.58 10.04 -3.48
N MET A 292 22.28 10.14 -3.77
CA MET A 292 21.47 8.99 -4.17
C MET A 292 21.95 8.38 -5.48
N GLU A 293 22.37 9.18 -6.47
CA GLU A 293 22.92 8.69 -7.75
C GLU A 293 24.16 7.81 -7.55
N THR A 294 25.01 8.13 -6.56
CA THR A 294 26.26 7.40 -6.26
C THR A 294 26.10 6.30 -5.21
N THR A 295 24.92 6.13 -4.62
CA THR A 295 24.69 5.18 -3.52
C THR A 295 23.94 3.95 -4.05
N ALA A 296 24.40 2.74 -3.69
CA ALA A 296 23.73 1.51 -4.08
C ALA A 296 22.25 1.48 -3.60
N PRO A 297 21.26 1.23 -4.47
CA PRO A 297 19.84 1.26 -4.13
C PRO A 297 19.42 0.33 -2.99
N THR A 298 20.14 -0.77 -2.79
CA THR A 298 19.92 -1.75 -1.71
C THR A 298 20.51 -1.36 -0.36
N SER A 299 21.28 -0.28 -0.30
CA SER A 299 21.98 0.11 0.92
C SER A 299 21.09 0.88 1.90
N PHE A 300 21.37 0.74 3.19
CA PHE A 300 20.75 1.56 4.25
C PHE A 300 20.96 3.06 4.03
N ALA A 301 22.09 3.46 3.45
CA ALA A 301 22.40 4.85 3.14
C ALA A 301 21.45 5.42 2.07
N PHE A 302 21.11 4.63 1.04
CA PHE A 302 20.15 5.04 0.02
C PHE A 302 18.78 5.28 0.63
N ARG A 303 18.26 4.30 1.39
CA ARG A 303 16.99 4.41 2.10
C ARG A 303 16.92 5.65 3.01
N ARG A 304 17.98 5.89 3.79
CA ARG A 304 18.07 7.10 4.62
C ARG A 304 18.04 8.39 3.79
N ASN A 305 18.68 8.41 2.63
CA ASN A 305 18.66 9.59 1.76
C ASN A 305 17.27 9.80 1.15
N VAL A 306 16.58 8.75 0.72
CA VAL A 306 15.17 8.81 0.27
C VAL A 306 14.28 9.38 1.35
N ASP A 307 14.36 8.87 2.59
CA ASP A 307 13.58 9.39 3.73
C ASP A 307 13.86 10.89 3.96
N GLN A 308 15.12 11.31 3.84
CA GLN A 308 15.50 12.71 3.99
C GLN A 308 14.98 13.59 2.85
N VAL A 309 15.01 13.11 1.61
CA VAL A 309 14.47 13.84 0.46
C VAL A 309 12.96 13.97 0.59
N SER A 310 12.23 12.89 0.87
CA SER A 310 10.78 12.89 1.07
C SER A 310 10.38 13.86 2.20
N LEU A 311 11.07 13.82 3.34
CA LEU A 311 10.82 14.75 4.45
C LEU A 311 11.11 16.21 4.09
N LEU A 312 12.19 16.49 3.34
CA LEU A 312 12.50 17.85 2.90
C LEU A 312 11.44 18.36 1.92
N LEU A 313 11.10 17.58 0.90
CA LEU A 313 10.11 17.94 -0.10
C LEU A 313 8.72 18.16 0.53
N SER A 314 8.44 17.51 1.65
CA SER A 314 7.20 17.70 2.41
C SER A 314 7.15 18.99 3.25
N ASN A 315 8.27 19.70 3.41
CA ASN A 315 8.31 20.94 4.16
C ASN A 315 7.83 22.14 3.31
N LYS A 316 7.01 23.03 3.89
CA LYS A 316 6.44 24.19 3.17
C LYS A 316 7.50 25.07 2.49
N LYS A 317 8.74 25.09 3.00
CA LYS A 317 9.86 25.80 2.34
C LYS A 317 10.06 25.37 0.88
N TYR A 318 9.84 24.09 0.57
CA TYR A 318 10.07 23.50 -0.74
C TYR A 318 8.78 23.33 -1.54
N GLU A 319 7.66 23.86 -1.04
CA GLU A 319 6.39 23.86 -1.77
C GLU A 319 6.51 24.38 -3.20
N PRO A 320 7.23 25.50 -3.51
CA PRO A 320 7.30 25.99 -4.88
C PRO A 320 7.80 24.96 -5.91
N LEU A 321 8.73 24.07 -5.50
CA LEU A 321 9.25 23.01 -6.36
C LEU A 321 8.15 21.99 -6.68
N LEU A 322 7.48 21.49 -5.65
CA LEU A 322 6.40 20.52 -5.81
C LEU A 322 5.16 21.12 -6.46
N ARG A 323 4.88 22.42 -6.22
CA ARG A 323 3.78 23.16 -6.84
C ARG A 323 3.91 23.22 -8.35
N GLY A 324 5.10 23.51 -8.87
CA GLY A 324 5.36 23.52 -10.31
C GLY A 324 5.04 22.15 -10.93
N ILE A 325 5.54 21.08 -10.31
CA ILE A 325 5.29 19.70 -10.74
C ILE A 325 3.80 19.35 -10.66
N TYR A 326 3.14 19.69 -9.55
CA TYR A 326 1.71 19.46 -9.34
C TYR A 326 0.86 20.14 -10.41
N ASN A 327 1.19 21.37 -10.79
CA ASN A 327 0.46 22.11 -11.82
C ASN A 327 0.61 21.45 -13.19
N GLU A 328 1.83 21.05 -13.57
CA GLU A 328 2.10 20.34 -14.83
C GLU A 328 1.36 19.00 -14.88
N LEU A 329 1.35 18.24 -13.77
CA LEU A 329 0.57 17.00 -13.67
C LEU A 329 -0.93 17.28 -13.77
N THR A 330 -1.45 18.26 -13.03
CA THR A 330 -2.87 18.62 -13.09
C THR A 330 -3.28 18.99 -14.51
N GLU A 331 -2.43 19.75 -15.21
CA GLU A 331 -2.66 20.12 -16.59
C GLU A 331 -2.62 18.91 -17.54
N SER A 332 -1.66 17.99 -17.34
CA SER A 332 -1.59 16.75 -18.13
C SER A 332 -2.78 15.83 -17.89
N GLN A 333 -3.42 15.91 -16.72
CA GLN A 333 -4.56 15.09 -16.37
C GLN A 333 -5.92 15.70 -16.75
N SER A 334 -5.96 16.94 -17.23
CA SER A 334 -7.20 17.69 -17.48
C SER A 334 -8.04 17.17 -18.66
N GLU A 335 -7.42 16.41 -19.56
CA GLU A 335 -8.09 15.82 -20.73
C GLU A 335 -8.77 14.48 -20.40
N TYR A 336 -8.40 13.85 -19.28
CA TYR A 336 -8.99 12.59 -18.86
C TYR A 336 -10.25 12.82 -18.02
N PRO A 337 -11.29 11.98 -18.19
CA PRO A 337 -12.43 12.02 -17.29
C PRO A 337 -12.00 11.64 -15.87
N GLU A 338 -12.67 12.21 -14.87
CA GLU A 338 -12.58 11.67 -13.50
C GLU A 338 -13.17 10.24 -13.51
N ARG A 339 -12.57 9.33 -12.75
CA ARG A 339 -13.20 8.03 -12.49
C ARG A 339 -14.44 8.31 -11.64
N VAL A 340 -15.62 8.11 -12.22
CA VAL A 340 -16.90 8.26 -11.54
C VAL A 340 -17.43 6.87 -11.23
N CYS A 341 -18.29 6.74 -10.23
CA CYS A 341 -19.04 5.50 -10.02
C CYS A 341 -19.88 5.18 -11.28
N GLU A 342 -19.42 4.23 -12.10
CA GLU A 342 -20.10 3.82 -13.33
C GLU A 342 -21.30 2.92 -13.04
N ASN A 343 -21.24 2.16 -11.93
CA ASN A 343 -22.27 1.21 -11.54
C ASN A 343 -23.45 1.88 -10.81
N ALA A 344 -23.25 3.08 -10.25
CA ALA A 344 -24.27 3.78 -9.49
C ALA A 344 -25.17 4.62 -10.40
N ASP A 345 -26.50 4.52 -10.21
CA ASP A 345 -27.42 5.33 -11.00
C ASP A 345 -27.21 6.84 -10.76
N ALA A 346 -27.33 7.62 -11.84
CA ALA A 346 -27.07 9.06 -11.81
C ALA A 346 -27.97 9.82 -10.81
N GLY A 347 -29.18 9.31 -10.53
CA GLY A 347 -30.12 9.88 -9.57
C GLY A 347 -29.63 9.74 -8.13
N THR A 348 -29.17 8.56 -7.76
CA THR A 348 -28.60 8.26 -6.44
C THR A 348 -27.32 9.05 -6.19
N LEU A 349 -26.40 9.09 -7.15
CA LEU A 349 -25.18 9.90 -7.02
C LEU A 349 -25.51 11.39 -6.83
N LYS A 350 -26.50 11.91 -7.57
CA LYS A 350 -26.96 13.29 -7.41
C LYS A 350 -27.57 13.53 -6.02
N SER A 351 -28.33 12.58 -5.50
CA SER A 351 -28.92 12.63 -4.15
C SER A 351 -27.84 12.65 -3.07
N ILE A 352 -26.83 11.77 -3.16
CA ILE A 352 -25.70 11.72 -2.23
C ILE A 352 -24.93 13.05 -2.26
N LYS A 353 -24.53 13.54 -3.44
CA LYS A 353 -23.83 14.82 -3.61
C LYS A 353 -24.65 15.99 -3.03
N GLY A 354 -25.96 16.01 -3.28
CA GLY A 354 -26.88 17.01 -2.72
C GLY A 354 -26.98 16.94 -1.19
N ARG A 355 -27.00 15.72 -0.63
CA ARG A 355 -27.04 15.52 0.82
C ARG A 355 -25.74 15.93 1.50
N ILE A 356 -24.57 15.60 0.93
CA ILE A 356 -23.27 16.10 1.38
C ILE A 356 -23.27 17.62 1.38
N THR A 357 -23.69 18.25 0.27
CA THR A 357 -23.76 19.71 0.14
C THR A 357 -24.60 20.33 1.25
N LYS A 358 -25.79 19.78 1.50
CA LYS A 358 -26.70 20.22 2.58
C LYS A 358 -26.04 20.10 3.96
N LEU A 359 -25.45 18.95 4.28
CA LEU A 359 -24.77 18.72 5.57
C LEU A 359 -23.58 19.66 5.78
N MET A 360 -22.80 19.93 4.73
CA MET A 360 -21.67 20.85 4.79
C MET A 360 -22.13 22.29 5.06
N HIS A 361 -23.18 22.76 4.37
CA HIS A 361 -23.76 24.08 4.61
C HIS A 361 -24.41 24.23 5.99
N GLU A 362 -25.12 23.20 6.47
CA GLU A 362 -25.67 23.16 7.84
C GLU A 362 -24.56 23.31 8.90
N ASN A 363 -23.34 22.86 8.60
CA ASN A 363 -22.16 23.02 9.45
C ASN A 363 -21.35 24.29 9.19
N GLY A 364 -21.88 25.23 8.39
CA GLY A 364 -21.28 26.53 8.11
C GLY A 364 -20.10 26.50 7.15
N TYR A 365 -19.98 25.47 6.32
CA TYR A 365 -19.06 25.48 5.18
C TYR A 365 -19.69 26.18 3.98
N SER A 366 -18.84 26.82 3.19
CA SER A 366 -19.15 27.40 1.87
C SER A 366 -18.51 26.54 0.77
N GLY A 367 -18.98 26.66 -0.47
CA GLY A 367 -18.49 25.88 -1.61
C GLY A 367 -19.55 24.97 -2.20
N LYS A 368 -19.13 24.03 -3.04
CA LYS A 368 -19.99 23.06 -3.73
C LYS A 368 -19.21 21.76 -3.91
N TYR A 369 -19.91 20.63 -4.00
CA TYR A 369 -19.27 19.35 -4.28
C TYR A 369 -18.29 19.47 -5.48
N PRO A 370 -17.06 18.94 -5.39
CA PRO A 370 -16.53 18.10 -4.31
C PRO A 370 -15.91 18.85 -3.11
N GLU A 371 -15.72 20.17 -3.18
CA GLU A 371 -14.86 20.91 -2.24
C GLU A 371 -15.60 21.99 -1.44
N TYR A 372 -15.33 22.01 -0.14
CA TYR A 372 -15.97 22.91 0.82
C TYR A 372 -14.93 23.56 1.73
N THR A 373 -15.11 24.87 1.98
CA THR A 373 -14.21 25.67 2.81
C THR A 373 -14.95 26.36 3.94
N LYS A 374 -14.35 26.38 5.14
CA LYS A 374 -14.84 27.12 6.30
C LYS A 374 -13.70 27.87 6.98
N TYR A 375 -13.99 29.11 7.40
CA TYR A 375 -13.10 29.88 8.27
C TYR A 375 -13.60 29.82 9.71
N SER A 376 -12.69 29.57 10.65
CA SER A 376 -13.00 29.38 12.06
C SER A 376 -11.82 29.78 12.96
N GLN A 377 -11.94 29.49 14.26
CA GLN A 377 -10.91 29.75 15.27
C GLN A 377 -10.73 28.50 16.14
N ILE A 378 -9.49 28.26 16.61
CA ILE A 378 -9.17 27.22 17.59
C ILE A 378 -8.88 27.90 18.91
N LYS A 379 -9.79 27.76 19.89
CA LYS A 379 -9.60 28.33 21.24
C LYS A 379 -8.85 27.39 22.17
N ALA A 380 -9.27 26.13 22.24
CA ALA A 380 -8.69 25.14 23.14
C ALA A 380 -7.43 24.51 22.55
N PRO A 381 -6.47 24.06 23.39
CA PRO A 381 -5.30 23.32 22.93
C PRO A 381 -5.71 22.02 22.23
N ARG A 382 -5.10 21.76 21.07
CA ARG A 382 -5.24 20.53 20.29
C ARG A 382 -3.87 19.93 20.04
N LEU A 383 -3.77 18.61 20.17
CA LEU A 383 -2.58 17.87 19.78
C LEU A 383 -2.73 17.42 18.33
N LEU A 384 -1.79 17.83 17.48
CA LEU A 384 -1.66 17.40 16.11
C LEU A 384 -0.39 16.55 15.99
N THR A 385 -0.48 15.41 15.31
CA THR A 385 0.71 14.67 14.89
C THR A 385 0.80 14.73 13.37
N SER A 386 1.88 15.31 12.86
CA SER A 386 2.13 15.49 11.44
C SER A 386 3.63 15.24 11.18
N TYR A 387 3.96 14.52 10.10
CA TYR A 387 5.34 14.17 9.72
C TYR A 387 6.20 13.55 10.83
N GLY A 388 5.58 12.71 11.67
CA GLY A 388 6.25 12.05 12.79
C GLY A 388 6.59 12.96 13.97
N GLN A 389 6.16 14.23 13.93
CA GLN A 389 6.29 15.19 15.03
C GLN A 389 4.92 15.54 15.62
N SER A 390 4.90 15.84 16.91
CA SER A 390 3.69 16.27 17.61
C SER A 390 3.76 17.76 17.90
N TYR A 391 2.68 18.47 17.59
CA TYR A 391 2.52 19.90 17.76
C TYR A 391 1.29 20.18 18.62
N VAL A 392 1.39 21.20 19.47
CA VAL A 392 0.24 21.73 20.21
C VAL A 392 -0.21 23.02 19.56
N ILE A 393 -1.45 23.07 19.11
CA ILE A 393 -2.07 24.22 18.45
C ILE A 393 -3.14 24.77 19.39
N ALA A 394 -3.06 26.06 19.73
CA ALA A 394 -3.99 26.70 20.64
C ALA A 394 -4.14 28.18 20.29
N ASN A 395 -5.29 28.77 20.61
CA ASN A 395 -5.58 30.20 20.44
C ASN A 395 -5.37 30.75 19.01
N GLU A 396 -5.60 29.94 17.98
CA GLU A 396 -5.53 30.39 16.59
C GLU A 396 -6.80 31.14 16.20
N LYS A 397 -6.66 32.42 15.86
CA LYS A 397 -7.78 33.31 15.52
C LYS A 397 -8.29 33.13 14.08
N ARG A 398 -7.45 32.60 13.19
CA ARG A 398 -7.72 32.44 11.77
C ARG A 398 -7.35 31.04 11.32
N VAL A 399 -8.35 30.19 11.19
CA VAL A 399 -8.19 28.81 10.73
C VAL A 399 -9.05 28.61 9.50
N GLN A 400 -8.42 28.20 8.40
CA GLN A 400 -9.12 27.71 7.23
C GLN A 400 -9.20 26.19 7.32
N SER A 401 -10.38 25.62 7.09
CA SER A 401 -10.59 24.19 6.97
C SER A 401 -11.17 23.89 5.59
N ILE A 402 -10.56 22.95 4.87
CA ILE A 402 -11.02 22.48 3.56
C ILE A 402 -11.36 21.00 3.67
N VAL A 403 -12.50 20.60 3.12
CA VAL A 403 -12.88 19.20 2.97
C VAL A 403 -13.21 18.96 1.50
N ARG A 404 -12.53 17.99 0.89
CA ARG A 404 -12.80 17.52 -0.48
C ARG A 404 -13.25 16.07 -0.45
N PHE A 405 -14.40 15.79 -1.07
CA PHE A 405 -14.96 14.45 -1.17
C PHE A 405 -14.69 13.84 -2.55
N SER A 406 -14.59 12.52 -2.62
CA SER A 406 -14.64 11.73 -3.86
C SER A 406 -15.36 10.41 -3.61
N MET A 407 -15.88 9.82 -4.67
CA MET A 407 -16.57 8.54 -4.66
C MET A 407 -15.97 7.63 -5.72
N GLU A 408 -15.82 6.36 -5.39
CA GLU A 408 -15.34 5.32 -6.29
C GLU A 408 -16.26 4.11 -6.22
N ASP A 409 -16.33 3.35 -7.31
CA ASP A 409 -17.00 2.06 -7.33
C ASP A 409 -16.29 1.08 -6.40
N THR A 410 -17.08 0.27 -5.73
CA THR A 410 -16.58 -0.94 -5.06
C THR A 410 -16.61 -2.11 -6.03
N VAL A 411 -16.03 -3.23 -5.60
CA VAL A 411 -16.17 -4.50 -6.32
C VAL A 411 -17.63 -4.96 -6.34
N GLU A 412 -18.38 -4.63 -5.29
CA GLU A 412 -19.82 -4.87 -5.18
C GLU A 412 -20.62 -3.88 -6.04
N SER A 413 -21.55 -4.36 -6.86
CA SER A 413 -22.39 -3.52 -7.74
C SER A 413 -23.34 -2.55 -7.01
N ASP A 414 -23.36 -2.58 -5.67
CA ASP A 414 -24.37 -1.91 -4.85
C ASP A 414 -23.78 -1.07 -3.71
N SER A 415 -22.50 -0.72 -3.78
CA SER A 415 -21.87 0.17 -2.81
C SER A 415 -20.89 1.13 -3.48
N VAL A 416 -20.51 2.18 -2.76
CA VAL A 416 -19.50 3.15 -3.20
C VAL A 416 -18.56 3.48 -2.06
N ILE A 417 -17.27 3.63 -2.34
CA ILE A 417 -16.31 4.15 -1.36
C ILE A 417 -16.39 5.67 -1.36
N LEU A 418 -16.89 6.26 -0.27
CA LEU A 418 -16.82 7.69 -0.04
C LEU A 418 -15.54 8.04 0.71
N SER A 419 -14.65 8.75 0.02
CA SER A 419 -13.39 9.25 0.57
C SER A 419 -13.45 10.76 0.80
N ALA A 420 -12.84 11.23 1.90
CA ALA A 420 -12.77 12.66 2.22
C ALA A 420 -11.34 13.06 2.65
N ARG A 421 -10.74 13.98 1.90
CA ARG A 421 -9.50 14.64 2.29
C ARG A 421 -9.82 15.86 3.13
N CYS A 422 -9.32 15.86 4.36
CA CYS A 422 -9.67 16.78 5.42
C CYS A 422 -8.42 17.58 5.82
N SER A 423 -8.37 18.85 5.44
CA SER A 423 -7.20 19.70 5.63
C SER A 423 -7.53 20.97 6.40
N GLY A 424 -6.52 21.54 7.05
CA GLY A 424 -6.66 22.87 7.60
C GLY A 424 -5.33 23.60 7.79
N ALA A 425 -5.43 24.92 7.91
CA ALA A 425 -4.31 25.83 8.05
C ALA A 425 -4.63 26.93 9.08
N ALA A 426 -3.74 27.11 10.04
CA ALA A 426 -3.72 28.24 10.95
C ALA A 426 -2.93 29.39 10.29
N LEU A 427 -3.67 30.37 9.77
CA LEU A 427 -3.15 31.45 8.94
C LEU A 427 -2.64 32.62 9.79
N LYS A 428 -1.51 33.22 9.38
CA LYS A 428 -1.06 34.50 9.92
C LYS A 428 -1.95 35.65 9.44
N LYS A 429 -1.79 36.83 10.08
CA LYS A 429 -2.60 38.04 9.81
C LYS A 429 -2.56 38.49 8.34
N ASP A 430 -1.48 38.22 7.63
CA ASP A 430 -1.29 38.65 6.24
C ASP A 430 -1.08 37.46 5.29
N GLU A 431 -1.36 36.24 5.76
CA GLU A 431 -1.23 35.03 4.95
C GLU A 431 -2.52 34.81 4.14
N THR A 432 -2.35 34.60 2.84
CA THR A 432 -3.43 34.26 1.93
C THR A 432 -3.97 32.86 2.26
N PRO A 433 -5.29 32.62 2.04
CA PRO A 433 -5.83 31.28 2.08
C PRO A 433 -5.02 30.33 1.19
N ASP A 434 -4.66 29.16 1.71
CA ASP A 434 -4.05 28.09 0.91
C ASP A 434 -5.15 27.29 0.19
N ASP A 435 -4.75 26.60 -0.87
CA ASP A 435 -5.53 25.51 -1.47
C ASP A 435 -5.23 24.17 -0.78
N LEU A 436 -5.96 23.12 -1.16
CA LEU A 436 -5.82 21.79 -0.55
C LEU A 436 -4.38 21.26 -0.60
N PHE A 437 -3.70 21.43 -1.74
CA PHE A 437 -2.31 20.99 -1.89
C PHE A 437 -1.34 21.80 -1.03
N GLY A 438 -1.53 23.11 -0.91
CA GLY A 438 -0.69 23.96 -0.07
C GLY A 438 -0.79 23.63 1.42
N MET A 439 -1.93 23.09 1.86
CA MET A 439 -2.21 22.67 3.24
C MET A 439 -1.60 21.31 3.62
N SER A 440 -1.16 20.50 2.65
CA SER A 440 -0.55 19.21 3.00
C SER A 440 0.87 19.38 3.52
N PHE A 441 1.58 20.46 3.17
CA PHE A 441 2.97 20.69 3.58
C PHE A 441 3.17 20.92 5.07
N ASP A 442 4.26 20.37 5.61
CA ASP A 442 4.70 20.65 6.98
C ASP A 442 5.05 22.14 7.15
N ALA A 443 4.29 22.79 8.02
CA ALA A 443 4.54 24.15 8.46
C ALA A 443 4.65 24.24 9.99
N LYS A 444 5.36 23.29 10.60
CA LYS A 444 5.57 23.20 12.07
C LYS A 444 4.24 23.15 12.82
N GLY A 445 3.34 22.30 12.34
CA GLY A 445 2.00 22.13 12.90
C GLY A 445 1.02 23.28 12.62
N LYS A 446 1.35 24.26 11.78
CA LYS A 446 0.38 25.27 11.32
C LYS A 446 -0.54 24.77 10.21
N ARG A 447 -0.22 23.63 9.61
CA ARG A 447 -0.97 22.99 8.54
C ARG A 447 -1.15 21.51 8.87
N TRP A 448 -2.28 20.94 8.50
CA TRP A 448 -2.57 19.52 8.68
C TRP A 448 -3.44 19.02 7.54
N THR A 449 -3.28 17.74 7.24
CA THR A 449 -4.11 17.00 6.29
C THR A 449 -4.28 15.59 6.82
N SER A 450 -5.44 14.99 6.55
CA SER A 450 -5.75 13.60 6.82
C SER A 450 -6.83 13.12 5.87
N SER A 451 -6.84 11.83 5.55
CA SER A 451 -7.92 11.20 4.79
C SER A 451 -8.77 10.30 5.68
N ILE A 452 -10.05 10.19 5.33
CA ILE A 452 -10.96 9.15 5.82
C ILE A 452 -11.66 8.52 4.62
N SER A 453 -12.02 7.26 4.73
CA SER A 453 -12.83 6.56 3.72
C SER A 453 -13.83 5.66 4.41
N LYS A 454 -15.00 5.50 3.78
CA LYS A 454 -16.01 4.53 4.20
C LYS A 454 -16.76 4.03 2.98
N GLU A 455 -16.97 2.73 2.91
CA GLU A 455 -17.92 2.13 1.98
C GLU A 455 -19.36 2.43 2.40
N ILE A 456 -20.19 2.78 1.43
CA ILE A 456 -21.59 3.16 1.60
C ILE A 456 -22.43 2.27 0.67
N SER A 457 -23.29 1.45 1.25
CA SER A 457 -24.26 0.66 0.48
C SER A 457 -25.33 1.58 -0.15
N LEU A 458 -25.59 1.39 -1.44
CA LEU A 458 -26.62 2.07 -2.22
C LEU A 458 -28.01 1.41 -2.07
N LYS A 459 -28.07 0.15 -1.63
CA LYS A 459 -29.31 -0.63 -1.43
C LYS A 459 -30.05 -0.28 -0.13
N GLU A 460 -29.33 0.17 0.89
CA GLU A 460 -29.89 0.51 2.21
C GLU A 460 -30.04 2.03 2.41
N SER A 461 -30.58 2.45 3.57
CA SER A 461 -30.60 3.86 3.97
C SER A 461 -29.17 4.38 4.24
N TYR A 462 -28.46 4.73 3.17
CA TYR A 462 -27.10 5.29 3.18
C TYR A 462 -26.93 6.58 4.00
N ASN A 463 -28.04 7.19 4.43
CA ASN A 463 -28.03 8.47 5.14
C ASN A 463 -27.27 8.44 6.47
N GLU A 464 -27.31 7.34 7.24
CA GLU A 464 -26.58 7.27 8.52
C GLU A 464 -25.07 7.28 8.27
N ASP A 465 -24.60 6.42 7.37
CA ASP A 465 -23.18 6.29 7.02
C ASP A 465 -22.63 7.53 6.34
N LEU A 466 -23.42 8.11 5.42
CA LEU A 466 -23.09 9.39 4.81
C LEU A 466 -22.94 10.50 5.87
N THR A 467 -23.89 10.58 6.81
CA THR A 467 -23.86 11.60 7.87
C THR A 467 -22.68 11.37 8.81
N LEU A 468 -22.37 10.12 9.15
CA LEU A 468 -21.21 9.75 9.95
C LEU A 468 -19.89 10.17 9.27
N THR A 469 -19.73 9.85 7.99
CA THR A 469 -18.52 10.18 7.21
C THR A 469 -18.35 11.69 7.07
N VAL A 470 -19.42 12.42 6.74
CA VAL A 470 -19.37 13.89 6.64
C VAL A 470 -19.04 14.53 8.00
N SER A 471 -19.66 14.06 9.09
CA SER A 471 -19.37 14.53 10.46
C SER A 471 -17.91 14.27 10.85
N ALA A 472 -17.39 13.08 10.57
CA ALA A 472 -16.00 12.72 10.83
C ALA A 472 -15.04 13.63 10.03
N ALA A 473 -15.33 13.85 8.74
CA ALA A 473 -14.52 14.70 7.86
C ALA A 473 -14.43 16.15 8.38
N ILE A 474 -15.58 16.73 8.74
CA ILE A 474 -15.67 18.07 9.31
C ILE A 474 -14.85 18.17 10.59
N LYS A 475 -15.02 17.21 11.51
CA LYS A 475 -14.31 17.20 12.79
C LYS A 475 -12.81 17.04 12.59
N LYS A 476 -12.37 16.21 11.64
CA LYS A 476 -10.97 16.06 11.26
C LYS A 476 -10.37 17.37 10.75
N ALA A 477 -11.02 18.00 9.78
CA ALA A 477 -10.55 19.26 9.20
C ALA A 477 -10.45 20.40 10.24
N GLN A 478 -11.29 20.38 11.27
CA GLN A 478 -11.30 21.37 12.36
C GLN A 478 -10.51 20.93 13.61
N MET A 479 -9.87 19.76 13.60
CA MET A 479 -9.22 19.14 14.76
C MET A 479 -10.13 19.05 16.01
N SER A 480 -11.40 18.76 15.78
CA SER A 480 -12.39 18.51 16.82
C SER A 480 -12.36 17.05 17.28
N LYS A 481 -12.91 16.79 18.48
CA LYS A 481 -12.92 15.46 19.07
C LYS A 481 -13.84 14.53 18.28
N LEU A 482 -13.28 13.40 17.84
CA LEU A 482 -14.02 12.31 17.20
C LEU A 482 -14.69 11.40 18.23
N THR A 483 -15.92 10.97 17.93
CA THR A 483 -16.62 9.90 18.64
C THR A 483 -15.94 8.55 18.41
N LYS A 484 -16.38 7.50 19.11
CA LYS A 484 -15.81 6.15 18.94
C LYS A 484 -16.03 5.62 17.51
N ARG A 485 -17.27 5.70 17.00
CA ARG A 485 -17.63 5.31 15.63
C ARG A 485 -16.84 6.08 14.57
N GLU A 486 -16.64 7.40 14.77
CA GLU A 486 -15.86 8.21 13.83
C GLU A 486 -14.35 7.89 13.84
N ARG A 487 -13.83 7.27 14.91
CA ARG A 487 -12.42 6.86 14.98
C ARG A 487 -12.17 5.60 14.15
N GLU A 488 -13.15 4.72 14.05
CA GLU A 488 -13.08 3.46 13.28
C GLU A 488 -12.89 3.74 11.77
N LEU A 489 -13.28 4.94 11.30
CA LEU A 489 -13.03 5.39 9.92
C LEU A 489 -11.57 5.81 9.64
N ASN A 490 -10.68 5.70 10.64
CA ASN A 490 -9.26 6.03 10.44
C ASN A 490 -8.47 4.82 10.00
N VAL A 491 -7.73 5.00 8.91
CA VAL A 491 -6.73 4.06 8.41
C VAL A 491 -5.46 4.00 9.29
N LYS A 492 -5.28 4.96 10.22
CA LYS A 492 -4.05 5.05 11.03
C LYS A 492 -4.05 4.14 12.25
N GLN A 493 -3.43 2.97 12.09
CA GLN A 493 -2.90 2.22 13.22
C GLN A 493 -1.67 2.95 13.80
N TYR A 494 -1.76 3.42 15.04
CA TYR A 494 -0.57 3.85 15.76
C TYR A 494 0.39 2.68 15.89
N SER A 495 1.68 2.91 15.60
CA SER A 495 2.71 1.92 15.90
C SER A 495 2.65 1.58 17.39
N LYS A 496 2.22 0.35 17.70
CA LYS A 496 2.08 -0.17 19.07
C LYS A 496 3.36 0.02 19.87
N TRP A 497 4.51 -0.10 19.20
CA TRP A 497 5.82 0.15 19.79
C TRP A 497 6.05 1.60 20.22
N ARG A 498 5.61 2.58 19.42
CA ARG A 498 5.70 4.01 19.81
C ARG A 498 4.77 4.30 20.99
N LEU A 499 3.55 3.78 20.98
CA LEU A 499 2.61 3.91 22.09
C LEU A 499 3.19 3.31 23.38
N PHE A 500 3.78 2.11 23.29
CA PHE A 500 4.50 1.46 24.37
C PHE A 500 5.62 2.34 24.92
N LEU A 501 6.51 2.84 24.05
CA LEU A 501 7.62 3.70 24.46
C LEU A 501 7.16 5.00 25.13
N TYR A 502 6.12 5.65 24.61
CA TYR A 502 5.56 6.86 25.23
C TYR A 502 5.03 6.57 26.63
N ILE A 503 4.27 5.49 26.82
CA ILE A 503 3.72 5.12 28.12
C ILE A 503 4.84 4.70 29.07
N PHE A 504 5.80 3.93 28.58
CA PHE A 504 6.96 3.48 29.34
C PHE A 504 7.75 4.67 29.88
N VAL A 505 8.06 5.67 29.05
CA VAL A 505 8.84 6.83 29.46
C VAL A 505 8.03 7.76 30.38
N PHE A 506 6.80 8.11 30.01
CA PHE A 506 6.04 9.14 30.74
C PHE A 506 5.34 8.60 31.98
N ALA A 507 4.57 7.52 31.87
CA ALA A 507 3.88 6.95 33.04
C ALA A 507 4.85 6.20 33.96
N GLY A 508 5.79 5.44 33.39
CA GLY A 508 6.85 4.77 34.15
C GLY A 508 7.77 5.76 34.86
N GLY A 509 8.22 6.81 34.18
CA GLY A 509 9.07 7.85 34.75
C GLY A 509 8.37 8.66 35.84
N PHE A 510 7.14 9.14 35.58
CA PHE A 510 6.39 9.93 36.57
C PHE A 510 6.08 9.12 37.82
N PHE A 511 5.60 7.87 37.66
CA PHE A 511 5.30 7.00 38.80
C PHE A 511 6.58 6.60 39.55
N GLY A 512 7.64 6.22 38.85
CA GLY A 512 8.90 5.82 39.45
C GLY A 512 9.50 6.94 40.31
N ILE A 513 9.53 8.17 39.79
CA ILE A 513 10.03 9.35 40.54
C ILE A 513 9.18 9.60 41.77
N PHE A 514 7.85 9.68 41.61
CA PHE A 514 6.94 9.99 42.71
C PHE A 514 6.99 8.91 43.80
N PHE A 515 6.92 7.63 43.41
CA PHE A 515 6.99 6.51 44.35
C PHE A 515 8.32 6.50 45.10
N THR A 516 9.44 6.70 44.40
CA THR A 516 10.78 6.67 45.02
C THR A 516 10.92 7.80 46.04
N ILE A 517 10.45 9.01 45.73
CA ILE A 517 10.46 10.15 46.67
C ILE A 517 9.57 9.89 47.89
N CYS A 518 8.33 9.46 47.66
CA CYS A 518 7.40 9.19 48.77
C CYS A 518 7.89 8.05 49.66
N PHE A 519 8.39 6.97 49.06
CA PHE A 519 8.94 5.84 49.79
C PHE A 519 10.22 6.21 50.54
N SER A 520 11.10 7.02 49.94
CA SER A 520 12.32 7.48 50.61
C SER A 520 12.02 8.37 51.81
N LEU A 521 11.05 9.27 51.70
CA LEU A 521 10.61 10.12 52.82
C LEU A 521 9.95 9.31 53.92
N LEU A 522 9.10 8.34 53.56
CA LEU A 522 8.44 7.46 54.53
C LEU A 522 9.46 6.59 55.28
N MET A 523 10.39 5.95 54.55
CA MET A 523 11.45 5.12 55.15
C MET A 523 12.34 5.93 56.08
N PHE A 524 12.73 7.13 55.65
CA PHE A 524 13.52 8.04 56.49
C PHE A 524 12.78 8.39 57.78
N LEU A 525 11.50 8.74 57.69
CA LEU A 525 10.68 9.12 58.84
C LEU A 525 10.47 7.94 59.80
N LEU A 526 10.24 6.73 59.29
CA LEU A 526 10.08 5.52 60.12
C LEU A 526 11.36 5.19 60.88
N ILE A 527 12.51 5.18 60.21
CA ILE A 527 13.79 4.87 60.86
C ILE A 527 14.17 5.98 61.85
N TRP A 528 13.90 7.24 61.52
CA TRP A 528 14.14 8.34 62.44
C TRP A 528 13.31 8.19 63.72
N LEU A 529 12.04 7.79 63.61
CA LEU A 529 11.16 7.56 64.76
C LEU A 529 11.59 6.36 65.62
N MET A 530 12.18 5.33 65.01
CA MET A 530 12.56 4.10 65.71
C MET A 530 13.97 4.15 66.31
N ASP A 531 14.95 4.56 65.50
CA ASP A 531 16.38 4.38 65.78
C ASP A 531 17.17 5.70 65.80
N GLY A 532 16.47 6.83 65.61
CA GLY A 532 17.05 8.17 65.66
C GLY A 532 17.65 8.65 64.34
N TRP A 533 18.07 9.92 64.34
CA TRP A 533 18.42 10.67 63.13
C TRP A 533 19.66 10.13 62.40
N GLN A 534 20.69 9.70 63.16
CA GLN A 534 21.94 9.21 62.59
C GLN A 534 21.74 7.90 61.81
N MET A 535 20.99 6.96 62.38
CA MET A 535 20.67 5.68 61.72
C MET A 535 19.80 5.90 60.46
N ALA A 536 18.86 6.83 60.52
CA ALA A 536 18.03 7.20 59.37
C ALA A 536 18.87 7.74 58.20
N LEU A 537 19.87 8.58 58.47
CA LEU A 537 20.77 9.09 57.43
C LEU A 537 21.68 8.01 56.85
N GLU A 538 22.21 7.11 57.67
CA GLU A 538 23.06 6.00 57.20
C GLU A 538 22.29 5.05 56.28
N VAL A 539 21.09 4.63 56.68
CA VAL A 539 20.25 3.76 55.85
C VAL A 539 19.79 4.51 54.58
N PHE A 540 19.42 5.79 54.70
CA PHE A 540 19.00 6.58 53.55
C PHE A 540 20.11 6.79 52.54
N THR A 541 21.35 7.00 52.97
CA THR A 541 22.48 7.17 52.04
C THR A 541 23.02 5.84 51.50
N GLY A 542 22.86 4.74 52.25
CA GLY A 542 23.25 3.39 51.85
C GLY A 542 22.24 2.65 50.97
N PHE A 543 20.99 3.09 50.91
CA PHE A 543 19.94 2.40 50.14
C PHE A 543 20.03 2.70 48.63
N PRO A 544 19.87 1.70 47.74
CA PRO A 544 20.02 1.89 46.30
C PRO A 544 18.76 2.51 45.67
N TRP A 545 18.50 3.79 45.92
CA TRP A 545 17.33 4.52 45.42
C TRP A 545 17.21 4.49 43.90
N LEU A 546 18.33 4.55 43.18
CA LEU A 546 18.34 4.46 41.71
C LEU A 546 17.85 3.10 41.21
N PHE A 547 18.15 2.02 41.94
CA PHE A 547 17.66 0.68 41.60
C PHE A 547 16.14 0.60 41.82
N THR A 548 15.65 1.14 42.93
CA THR A 548 14.21 1.20 43.24
C THR A 548 13.46 2.02 42.19
N LEU A 549 14.01 3.16 41.79
CA LEU A 549 13.48 3.99 40.72
C LEU A 549 13.41 3.22 39.40
N ALA A 550 14.51 2.58 38.98
CA ALA A 550 14.56 1.81 37.75
C ALA A 550 13.59 0.62 37.77
N PHE A 551 13.49 -0.09 38.90
CA PHE A 551 12.57 -1.19 39.08
C PHE A 551 11.11 -0.74 38.97
N CYS A 552 10.71 0.30 39.70
CA CYS A 552 9.36 0.86 39.64
C CYS A 552 9.03 1.40 38.23
N TRP A 553 10.01 2.04 37.58
CA TRP A 553 9.86 2.52 36.20
C TRP A 553 9.57 1.35 35.26
N ILE A 554 10.40 0.30 35.27
CA ILE A 554 10.25 -0.85 34.37
C ILE A 554 8.94 -1.61 34.67
N ALA A 555 8.66 -1.88 35.93
CA ALA A 555 7.49 -2.65 36.33
C ALA A 555 6.19 -1.94 35.94
N PHE A 556 6.02 -0.66 36.31
CA PHE A 556 4.80 0.08 36.04
C PHE A 556 4.72 0.57 34.59
N GLY A 557 5.82 1.12 34.06
CA GLY A 557 5.88 1.59 32.68
C GLY A 557 5.71 0.46 31.68
N GLY A 558 6.35 -0.69 31.94
CA GLY A 558 6.23 -1.89 31.13
C GLY A 558 4.82 -2.50 31.19
N ALA A 559 4.28 -2.72 32.40
CA ALA A 559 2.94 -3.29 32.56
C ALA A 559 1.85 -2.41 31.94
N MET A 560 1.86 -1.10 32.20
CA MET A 560 0.91 -0.17 31.60
C MET A 560 1.07 -0.06 30.08
N GLY A 561 2.32 -0.09 29.59
CA GLY A 561 2.60 -0.11 28.16
C GLY A 561 1.99 -1.34 27.47
N VAL A 562 2.15 -2.53 28.06
CA VAL A 562 1.56 -3.78 27.56
C VAL A 562 0.03 -3.73 27.60
N VAL A 563 -0.56 -3.31 28.73
CA VAL A 563 -2.02 -3.21 28.89
C VAL A 563 -2.62 -2.27 27.86
N MET A 564 -2.00 -1.12 27.61
CA MET A 564 -2.49 -0.16 26.61
C MET A 564 -2.29 -0.65 25.17
N CYS A 565 -1.22 -1.40 24.88
CA CYS A 565 -1.04 -2.05 23.58
C CYS A 565 -2.08 -3.15 23.34
N LEU A 566 -2.47 -3.88 24.38
CA LEU A 566 -3.53 -4.88 24.32
C LEU A 566 -4.93 -4.25 24.24
N ALA A 567 -5.16 -3.15 24.96
CA ALA A 567 -6.42 -2.39 24.89
C ALA A 567 -6.62 -1.72 23.51
N ALA A 568 -5.54 -1.43 22.80
CA ALA A 568 -5.56 -0.97 21.41
C ALA A 568 -5.89 -2.08 20.38
N ARG A 569 -6.26 -3.30 20.80
CA ARG A 569 -6.73 -4.38 19.91
C ARG A 569 -8.21 -4.24 19.47
N LYS A 570 -8.77 -3.04 19.42
CA LYS A 570 -10.10 -2.80 18.86
C LYS A 570 -10.08 -1.63 17.90
#